data_AF-Q8A6G3-F1
#
_entry.id   AF-Q8A6G3-F1
#
_cell.length_a   1.000
_cell.length_b   1.000
_cell.length_c   1.000
_cell.angle_alpha   90.00
_cell.angle_beta   90.00
_cell.angle_gamma   90.00
#
_symmetry.space_group_name_H-M   'P 1'
#
loop_
_entity.id
_entity.type
_entity.pdbx_description
1 polymer ?
#
loop_
_entity_poly.entity_id
_entity_poly.type
_entity_poly.pdbx_seq_one_letter_code
_entity_poly.pdbx_strand_id
1 'polypeptide(L)' 'MKDTFESKYGKHQPNRGFSGTVSGRNLYVLSHTTPASVFVELGNIQNTFDQRRLVMDSNRQALAKWLMEGFLKDFKGRK' A
#
# COMPACT_ATOMS: atom_id res chain seq x y z
N MET A 1 -2.74 8.75 3.18
CA MET A 1 -2.77 7.49 2.40
C MET A 1 -2.75 6.29 3.33
N LYS A 2 -1.73 6.18 4.21
CA LYS A 2 -1.55 5.05 5.14
C LYS A 2 -2.82 4.70 5.92
N ASP A 3 -3.41 5.67 6.62
CA ASP A 3 -4.56 5.43 7.51
C ASP A 3 -5.78 4.88 6.75
N THR A 4 -6.03 5.37 5.53
CA THR A 4 -7.10 4.85 4.68
C THR A 4 -6.84 3.39 4.32
N PHE A 5 -5.61 3.07 3.92
CA PHE A 5 -5.24 1.71 3.55
C PHE A 5 -5.34 0.76 4.75
N GLU A 6 -4.81 1.19 5.91
CA GLU A 6 -4.86 0.43 7.18
C GLU A 6 -6.29 0.16 7.63
N SER A 7 -7.17 1.16 7.58
CA SER A 7 -8.59 1.02 7.92
C SER A 7 -9.31 0.02 7.01
N LYS A 8 -9.11 0.12 5.69
CA LYS A 8 -9.71 -0.80 4.72
C LYS A 8 -9.17 -2.22 4.90
N TYR A 9 -7.87 -2.34 5.06
CA TYR A 9 -7.22 -3.62 5.28
C TYR A 9 -7.73 -4.29 6.56
N GLY A 10 -7.78 -3.56 7.69
CA GLY A 10 -8.27 -4.07 8.97
C GLY A 10 -9.72 -4.57 8.90
N LYS A 11 -10.59 -3.88 8.14
CA LYS A 11 -11.97 -4.34 7.89
C LYS A 11 -12.02 -5.70 7.18
N HIS A 12 -11.12 -5.95 6.24
CA HIS A 12 -11.10 -7.16 5.42
C HIS A 12 -10.14 -8.25 5.91
N GLN A 13 -9.25 -7.94 6.87
CA GLN A 13 -8.24 -8.82 7.47
C GLN A 13 -8.08 -8.53 8.98
N PRO A 14 -9.15 -8.67 9.80
CA PRO A 14 -9.20 -8.15 11.17
C PRO A 14 -8.13 -8.74 12.10
N ASN A 15 -7.72 -9.98 11.88
CA ASN A 15 -6.80 -10.70 12.78
C ASN A 15 -5.31 -10.57 12.40
N ARG A 16 -4.98 -9.90 11.29
CA ARG A 16 -3.60 -9.76 10.82
C ARG A 16 -3.01 -8.37 11.08
N GLY A 17 -3.85 -7.34 11.04
CA GLY A 17 -3.42 -5.94 11.06
C GLY A 17 -2.62 -5.56 9.81
N PHE A 18 -2.56 -4.26 9.51
CA PHE A 18 -1.62 -3.72 8.54
C PHE A 18 -0.58 -2.91 9.31
N SER A 19 0.69 -3.28 9.20
CA SER A 19 1.78 -2.55 9.83
C SER A 19 2.87 -2.27 8.81
N GLY A 20 3.66 -1.24 9.07
CA GLY A 20 4.73 -0.81 8.20
C GLY A 20 5.36 0.49 8.68
N THR A 21 6.64 0.66 8.38
CA THR A 21 7.40 1.88 8.67
C THR A 21 7.79 2.56 7.36
N VAL A 22 7.90 3.89 7.41
CA VAL A 22 8.52 4.65 6.31
C VAL A 22 9.95 4.92 6.71
N SER A 23 10.90 4.51 5.89
CA SER A 23 12.33 4.74 6.15
C SER A 23 13.10 4.92 4.85
N GLY A 24 14.22 5.64 4.92
CA GLY A 24 15.10 5.82 3.77
C GLY A 24 15.72 4.50 3.32
N ARG A 25 15.84 4.32 2.00
CA ARG A 25 16.51 3.18 1.36
C ARG A 25 17.29 3.68 0.15
N ASN A 26 18.46 3.09 -0.10
CA ASN A 26 19.26 3.38 -1.28
C ASN A 26 18.75 2.57 -2.49
N LEU A 27 17.53 2.88 -2.95
CA LEU A 27 16.93 2.26 -4.14
C LEU A 27 17.17 3.14 -5.35
N TYR A 28 17.78 2.60 -6.40
CA TYR A 28 18.08 3.34 -7.64
C TYR A 28 16.84 4.06 -8.19
N VAL A 29 15.70 3.37 -8.21
CA VAL A 29 14.43 3.93 -8.68
C VAL A 29 13.98 5.13 -7.86
N LEU A 30 14.26 5.18 -6.56
CA LEU A 30 13.91 6.33 -5.72
C LEU A 30 14.94 7.46 -5.81
N SER A 31 16.23 7.13 -5.98
CA SER A 31 17.28 8.14 -6.11
C SER A 31 17.30 8.85 -7.47
N HIS A 32 16.67 8.26 -8.50
CA HIS A 32 16.64 8.79 -9.86
C HIS A 32 15.21 9.10 -10.36
N THR A 33 14.22 9.23 -9.48
CA THR A 33 12.86 9.63 -9.85
C THR A 33 12.57 11.05 -9.39
N THR A 34 12.00 11.84 -10.30
CA THR A 34 11.40 13.14 -10.01
C THR A 34 9.93 13.07 -10.42
N PRO A 35 8.97 13.44 -9.54
CA PRO A 35 9.11 14.08 -8.23
C PRO A 35 9.43 13.10 -7.08
N ALA A 36 9.55 13.64 -5.85
CA ALA A 36 9.68 12.84 -4.63
C ALA A 36 8.64 11.71 -4.57
N SER A 37 9.11 10.48 -4.39
CA SER A 37 8.33 9.25 -4.59
C SER A 37 8.53 8.28 -3.43
N VAL A 38 7.60 7.33 -3.30
CA VAL A 38 7.69 6.22 -2.33
C VAL A 38 7.66 4.89 -3.07
N PHE A 39 8.48 3.93 -2.61
CA PHE A 39 8.41 2.55 -3.05
C PHE A 39 7.58 1.77 -2.03
N VAL A 40 6.49 1.14 -2.47
CA VAL A 40 5.52 0.49 -1.57
C VAL A 40 5.60 -1.02 -1.72
N GLU A 41 5.98 -1.69 -0.64
CA GLU A 41 5.92 -3.15 -0.54
C GLU A 41 4.56 -3.56 0.04
N LEU A 42 3.77 -4.33 -0.73
CA LEU A 42 2.39 -4.70 -0.37
C LEU A 42 2.27 -6.06 0.35
N GLY A 43 3.35 -6.84 0.38
CA GLY A 43 3.39 -8.15 1.01
C GLY A 43 4.64 -8.93 0.60
N ASN A 44 4.87 -10.04 1.30
CA ASN A 44 5.96 -10.95 0.97
C ASN A 44 5.47 -11.95 -0.08
N ILE A 45 6.01 -11.94 -1.30
CA ILE A 45 5.57 -12.87 -2.36
C ILE A 45 5.87 -14.34 -2.03
N GLN A 46 6.73 -14.64 -1.06
CA GLN A 46 6.96 -16.01 -0.61
C GLN A 46 5.90 -16.47 0.42
N ASN A 47 5.12 -15.55 0.99
CA ASN A 47 4.02 -15.86 1.88
C ASN A 47 2.75 -16.22 1.08
N THR A 48 2.20 -17.41 1.29
CA THR A 48 1.05 -17.92 0.51
C THR A 48 -0.22 -17.07 0.67
N PHE A 49 -0.45 -16.45 1.83
CA PHE A 49 -1.58 -15.55 2.02
C PHE A 49 -1.41 -14.22 1.29
N ASP A 50 -0.18 -13.68 1.26
CA ASP A 50 0.12 -12.47 0.49
C ASP A 50 0.09 -12.73 -1.02
N GLN A 51 0.57 -13.89 -1.48
CA GLN A 51 0.42 -14.29 -2.88
C GLN A 51 -1.05 -14.27 -3.32
N ARG A 52 -1.96 -14.90 -2.55
CA ARG A 52 -3.39 -14.88 -2.89
C ARG A 52 -3.97 -13.47 -2.97
N ARG A 53 -3.46 -12.55 -2.15
CA ARG A 53 -3.88 -11.14 -2.17
C ARG A 53 -3.42 -10.42 -3.46
N LEU A 54 -2.23 -10.75 -3.95
CA LEU A 54 -1.64 -10.11 -5.13
C LEU A 54 -2.07 -10.78 -6.44
N VAL A 55 -2.26 -12.10 -6.45
CA VAL A 55 -2.55 -12.88 -7.67
C VAL A 55 -4.05 -12.90 -7.97
N MET A 56 -4.93 -13.00 -6.98
CA MET A 56 -6.37 -13.00 -7.23
C MET A 56 -6.84 -11.60 -7.63
N ASP A 57 -7.50 -11.51 -8.79
CA ASP A 57 -7.86 -10.24 -9.43
C ASP A 57 -8.68 -9.31 -8.54
N SER A 58 -9.72 -9.83 -7.89
CA SER A 58 -10.57 -9.06 -6.99
C SER A 58 -9.82 -8.51 -5.78
N ASN A 59 -8.89 -9.29 -5.22
CA ASN A 59 -8.06 -8.87 -4.10
C ASN A 59 -7.06 -7.79 -4.54
N ARG A 60 -6.37 -8.01 -5.67
CA ARG A 60 -5.42 -7.04 -6.24
C ARG A 60 -6.11 -5.72 -6.56
N GLN A 61 -7.31 -5.77 -7.14
CA GLN A 61 -8.11 -4.59 -7.43
C GLN A 61 -8.53 -3.86 -6.14
N ALA A 62 -8.89 -4.59 -5.08
CA ALA A 62 -9.20 -3.98 -3.80
C ALA A 62 -8.00 -3.21 -3.22
N LEU A 63 -6.80 -3.79 -3.26
CA LEU A 63 -5.58 -3.10 -2.83
C LEU A 63 -5.34 -1.81 -3.64
N ALA A 64 -5.45 -1.87 -4.96
CA ALA A 64 -5.28 -0.72 -5.84
C ALA A 64 -6.30 0.39 -5.52
N LYS A 65 -7.56 0.01 -5.30
CA LYS A 65 -8.62 0.95 -4.92
C LYS A 65 -8.33 1.61 -3.57
N TRP A 66 -7.85 0.88 -2.58
CA TRP A 66 -7.52 1.45 -1.27
C TRP A 66 -6.34 2.42 -1.32
N LEU A 67 -5.32 2.12 -2.13
CA LEU A 67 -4.22 3.07 -2.40
C LEU A 67 -4.74 4.36 -3.05
N MET A 68 -5.54 4.21 -4.11
CA MET A 68 -6.15 5.34 -4.82
C MET A 68 -7.02 6.19 -3.89
N GLU A 69 -7.90 5.58 -3.09
CA GLU A 69 -8.72 6.28 -2.10
C GLU A 69 -7.84 7.04 -1.08
N GLY A 70 -6.75 6.42 -0.65
CA GLY A 70 -5.76 7.06 0.22
C GLY A 70 -5.12 8.30 -0.41
N PHE A 71 -4.72 8.23 -1.67
CA PHE A 71 -4.14 9.38 -2.39
C PHE A 71 -5.16 10.48 -2.65
N LEU A 72 -6.38 10.14 -3.06
CA LEU A 72 -7.45 11.12 -3.27
C LEU A 72 -7.80 11.85 -1.98
N LYS A 73 -7.83 11.14 -0.84
CA LYS A 73 -8.06 11.75 0.47
C LYS A 73 -6.95 12.73 0.82
N ASP A 74 -5.69 12.34 0.65
CA ASP A 74 -4.53 13.22 0.92
C ASP A 74 -4.55 14.45 0.02
N PHE A 75 -4.81 14.27 -1.28
CA PHE A 75 -4.86 15.37 -2.23
C PHE A 75 -5.96 16.39 -1.88
N LYS A 76 -7.17 15.90 -1.56
CA LYS A 76 -8.31 16.76 -1.18
C LYS A 76 -8.14 17.42 0.19
N GLY A 77 -7.42 16.76 1.10
CA GLY A 77 -7.15 17.25 2.45
C GLY A 77 -6.07 18.33 2.52
N ARG A 78 -5.32 18.59 1.45
CA ARG A 78 -4.30 19.65 1.35
C ARG A 78 -4.89 21.05 1.11
N LYS A 79 -6.10 21.32 1.61
CA LYS A 79 -6.61 22.70 1.70
C LYS A 79 -5.94 23.45 2.85
#